data_AF-A0A819Z725-F1
#
_entry.id   AF-A0A819Z725-F1
#
_cell.length_a   1.000
_cell.length_b   1.000
_cell.length_c   1.000
_cell.angle_alpha   90.00
_cell.angle_beta   90.00
_cell.angle_gamma   90.00
#
_symmetry.space_group_name_H-M   'P 1'
#
loop_
_entity.id
_entity.type
_entity.pdbx_description
1 polymer ?
#
loop_
_entity_poly.entity_id
_entity_poly.type
_entity_poly.pdbx_seq_one_letter_code
_entity_poly.pdbx_strand_id
1 'polypeptide(L)'
;IVSRSMLWTLNLFSYLVIIMDTQYYNGQDHTYDDYSISDILQIIGRANHPLKETDAKVVLMCLSSKKDFFFKFLYEPLPIESHLDHCLHDYFNAEIITKITENKQDAIDYLTWALIYRCMTQNLNYYYLQGVSSRYLSDHLSELVENTLNDLEQSKCITIENEMDTSPLNLGMIAAYYYINYRTIDNKSLTSKTKIKLATRLPNKLNNVKFNDPHVKANLLLQAHLSPIRLIQACVDVSRSNSWLLPGLAAIELAQMVTQVMWNKDPYLKQLPHFTSEIIQRCTENKIKTVFDLMEMQDKEHVELLQLNTSKLADVARFCNRNNG
;
A
#
# COMPACT_ATOMS: atom_id res chain seq x y z
N ILE A 1 10.61 28.12 1.68
CA ILE A 1 10.81 27.12 0.60
C ILE A 1 10.28 25.80 1.13
N VAL A 2 9.39 25.14 0.40
CA VAL A 2 8.72 23.90 0.84
C VAL A 2 8.82 22.88 -0.30
N SER A 3 9.06 21.61 0.03
CA SER A 3 9.06 20.52 -0.95
C SER A 3 7.64 20.23 -1.45
N ARG A 4 7.50 19.83 -2.73
CA ARG A 4 6.22 19.38 -3.31
C ARG A 4 5.53 18.29 -2.48
N SER A 5 6.30 17.43 -1.82
CA SER A 5 5.80 16.31 -1.04
C SER A 5 5.01 16.72 0.21
N MET A 6 5.14 17.98 0.65
CA MET A 6 4.42 18.51 1.82
C MET A 6 3.17 19.31 1.44
N LEU A 7 2.83 19.38 0.16
CA LEU A 7 1.77 20.24 -0.36
C LEU A 7 0.42 20.06 0.35
N TRP A 8 0.00 18.82 0.54
CA TRP A 8 -1.30 18.49 1.12
C TRP A 8 -1.32 18.57 2.65
N THR A 9 -0.16 18.50 3.30
CA THR A 9 -0.03 18.53 4.77
C THR A 9 0.33 19.91 5.31
N LEU A 10 0.76 20.83 4.46
CA LEU A 10 1.13 22.18 4.85
C LEU A 10 -0.09 22.95 5.36
N ASN A 11 -0.01 23.48 6.57
CA ASN A 11 -1.03 24.36 7.15
C ASN A 11 -0.53 25.81 7.24
N LEU A 12 0.05 26.30 6.14
CA LEU A 12 0.55 27.66 6.02
C LEU A 12 -0.03 28.28 4.75
N PHE A 13 -0.36 29.56 4.85
CA PHE A 13 -0.80 30.40 3.75
C PHE A 13 0.10 31.63 3.65
N SER A 14 0.20 32.20 2.46
CA SER A 14 1.07 33.35 2.18
C SER A 14 0.46 34.28 1.15
N TYR A 15 0.89 35.53 1.11
CA TYR A 15 0.52 36.48 0.06
C TYR A 15 0.97 36.04 -1.33
N LEU A 16 2.25 35.66 -1.42
CA LEU A 16 2.94 35.32 -2.65
C LEU A 16 3.37 33.86 -2.59
N VAL A 17 2.89 33.06 -3.54
CA VAL A 17 3.38 31.70 -3.78
C VAL A 17 4.14 31.66 -5.09
N ILE A 18 5.35 31.09 -5.05
CA ILE A 18 6.17 30.89 -6.25
C ILE A 18 6.29 29.38 -6.46
N ILE A 19 5.80 28.92 -7.60
CA ILE A 19 5.98 27.54 -8.08
C ILE A 19 7.21 27.54 -8.95
N MET A 20 8.28 26.93 -8.45
CA MET A 20 9.55 26.85 -9.16
C MET A 20 9.66 25.51 -9.86
N ASP A 21 9.44 25.53 -11.17
CA ASP A 21 9.30 24.36 -12.04
C ASP A 21 8.05 23.50 -11.72
N THR A 22 7.59 22.74 -12.71
CA THR A 22 6.35 21.95 -12.63
C THR A 22 6.59 20.48 -12.95
N GLN A 23 7.83 20.02 -12.84
CA GLN A 23 8.24 18.66 -13.12
C GLN A 23 9.00 18.05 -11.95
N TYR A 24 8.98 16.73 -11.85
CA TYR A 24 9.84 15.97 -10.95
C TYR A 24 10.40 14.76 -11.67
N TYR A 25 11.57 14.31 -11.23
CA TYR A 25 12.20 13.14 -11.81
C TYR A 25 11.59 11.85 -11.23
N ASN A 26 11.07 11.01 -12.11
CA ASN A 26 10.63 9.66 -11.81
C ASN A 26 11.80 8.68 -12.02
N GLY A 27 12.33 8.16 -10.91
CA GLY A 27 13.47 7.26 -10.93
C GLY A 27 13.15 5.81 -11.34
N GLN A 28 11.88 5.45 -11.55
CA GLN A 28 11.48 4.15 -12.07
C GLN A 28 11.65 4.11 -13.60
N ASP A 29 11.11 5.11 -14.27
CA ASP A 29 11.12 5.21 -15.74
C ASP A 29 12.26 6.07 -16.29
N HIS A 30 13.01 6.73 -15.40
CA HIS A 30 14.10 7.65 -15.75
C HIS A 30 13.64 8.87 -16.57
N THR A 31 12.43 9.35 -16.31
CA THR A 31 11.78 10.48 -17.00
C THR A 31 11.49 11.63 -16.04
N TYR A 32 11.19 12.80 -16.60
CA TYR A 32 10.56 13.89 -15.87
C TYR A 32 9.06 13.83 -16.08
N ASP A 33 8.33 13.70 -14.99
CA ASP A 33 6.87 13.67 -14.98
C ASP A 33 6.35 15.03 -14.53
N ASP A 34 5.27 15.50 -15.17
CA ASP A 34 4.64 16.76 -14.83
C ASP A 34 3.87 16.64 -13.49
N TYR A 35 3.73 17.77 -12.79
CA TYR A 35 2.84 17.83 -11.63
C TYR A 35 1.40 17.67 -12.09
N SER A 36 0.61 16.94 -11.29
CA SER A 36 -0.83 16.89 -11.54
C SER A 36 -1.42 18.30 -11.45
N ILE A 37 -2.44 18.59 -12.27
CA ILE A 37 -3.09 19.90 -12.23
C ILE A 37 -3.71 20.17 -10.85
N SER A 38 -4.20 19.14 -10.17
CA SER A 38 -4.69 19.21 -8.79
C SER A 38 -3.62 19.65 -7.81
N ASP A 39 -2.38 19.16 -7.94
CA ASP A 39 -1.25 19.64 -7.13
C ASP A 39 -0.98 21.12 -7.40
N ILE A 40 -0.96 21.54 -8.66
CA ILE A 40 -0.72 22.95 -9.02
C ILE A 40 -1.81 23.86 -8.43
N LEU A 41 -3.08 23.48 -8.55
CA LEU A 41 -4.20 24.22 -7.97
C LEU A 41 -4.12 24.28 -6.45
N GLN A 42 -3.70 23.18 -5.80
CA GLN A 42 -3.50 23.16 -4.36
C GLN A 42 -2.36 24.10 -3.94
N ILE A 43 -1.28 24.20 -4.72
CA ILE A 43 -0.19 25.16 -4.47
C ILE A 43 -0.69 26.59 -4.62
N ILE A 44 -1.43 26.88 -5.70
CA ILE A 44 -2.07 28.18 -5.94
C ILE A 44 -3.00 28.57 -4.79
N GLY A 45 -3.78 27.62 -4.28
CA GLY A 45 -4.68 27.83 -3.14
C GLY A 45 -3.97 28.19 -1.83
N ARG A 46 -2.65 28.00 -1.73
CA ARG A 46 -1.86 28.50 -0.59
C ARG A 46 -1.61 30.00 -0.64
N ALA A 47 -1.77 30.62 -1.82
CA ALA A 47 -1.77 32.06 -1.97
C ALA A 47 -3.15 32.61 -1.58
N ASN A 48 -3.46 32.57 -0.29
CA ASN A 48 -4.76 32.99 0.21
C ASN A 48 -4.68 33.45 1.67
N HIS A 49 -4.81 34.76 1.91
CA HIS A 49 -4.81 35.32 3.25
C HIS A 49 -6.03 36.24 3.48
N PRO A 50 -7.25 35.68 3.57
CA PRO A 50 -8.50 36.44 3.40
C PRO A 50 -8.73 37.51 4.47
N LEU A 51 -8.16 37.35 5.66
CA LEU A 51 -8.34 38.29 6.78
C LEU A 51 -7.34 39.45 6.82
N LYS A 52 -6.27 39.42 6.01
CA LYS A 52 -5.21 40.47 6.05
C LYS A 52 -5.03 41.16 4.71
N GLU A 53 -5.24 40.45 3.60
CA GLU A 53 -4.85 40.90 2.28
C GLU A 53 -6.07 40.98 1.37
N THR A 54 -6.14 42.02 0.54
CA THR A 54 -7.24 42.25 -0.41
C THR A 54 -7.09 41.44 -1.69
N ASP A 55 -5.87 41.02 -1.99
CA ASP A 55 -5.53 40.18 -3.13
C ASP A 55 -4.45 39.16 -2.74
N ALA A 56 -4.11 38.27 -3.67
CA ALA A 56 -3.03 37.32 -3.53
C ALA A 56 -2.30 37.18 -4.87
N LYS A 57 -1.03 36.74 -4.83
CA LYS A 57 -0.18 36.62 -6.02
C LYS A 57 0.38 35.21 -6.14
N VAL A 58 0.38 34.70 -7.36
CA VAL A 58 1.09 33.47 -7.70
C VAL A 58 1.99 33.70 -8.90
N VAL A 59 3.22 33.19 -8.81
CA VAL A 59 4.16 33.11 -9.92
C VAL A 59 4.40 31.65 -10.22
N LEU A 60 3.94 31.18 -11.38
CA LEU A 60 4.19 29.83 -11.86
C LEU A 60 5.32 29.87 -12.90
N MET A 61 6.46 29.30 -12.54
CA MET A 61 7.60 29.12 -13.43
C MET A 61 7.55 27.69 -13.98
N CYS A 62 7.36 27.54 -15.29
CA CYS A 62 7.33 26.24 -15.96
C CYS A 62 8.12 26.29 -17.27
N LEU A 63 8.35 25.12 -17.86
CA LEU A 63 8.86 25.02 -19.22
C LEU A 63 7.93 25.75 -20.20
N SER A 64 8.50 26.47 -21.17
CA SER A 64 7.73 27.29 -22.12
C SER A 64 6.65 26.50 -22.88
N SER A 65 6.90 25.22 -23.17
CA SER A 65 5.95 24.33 -23.86
C SER A 65 4.70 23.99 -23.02
N LYS A 66 4.74 24.20 -21.71
CA LYS A 66 3.63 23.92 -20.78
C LYS A 66 2.85 25.17 -20.39
N LYS A 67 3.30 26.36 -20.81
CA LYS A 67 2.68 27.65 -20.46
C LYS A 67 1.20 27.69 -20.85
N ASP A 68 0.88 27.36 -22.10
CA ASP A 68 -0.50 27.47 -22.60
C ASP A 68 -1.42 26.43 -21.96
N PHE A 69 -0.89 25.25 -21.63
CA PHE A 69 -1.60 24.22 -20.86
C PHE A 69 -2.03 24.76 -19.49
N PHE A 70 -1.09 25.29 -18.70
CA PHE A 70 -1.43 25.85 -17.39
C PHE A 70 -2.32 27.08 -17.52
N PHE A 71 -2.08 27.95 -18.50
CA PHE A 71 -2.93 29.11 -18.70
C PHE A 71 -4.39 28.69 -18.93
N LYS A 72 -4.65 27.69 -19.79
CA LYS A 72 -6.01 27.20 -20.01
C LYS A 72 -6.66 26.68 -18.71
N PHE A 73 -6.04 25.72 -18.04
CA PHE A 73 -6.66 25.03 -16.90
C PHE A 73 -6.66 25.81 -15.58
N LEU A 74 -5.96 26.94 -15.50
CA LEU A 74 -6.02 27.84 -14.34
C LEU A 74 -7.13 28.88 -14.45
N TYR A 75 -7.55 29.24 -15.66
CA TYR A 75 -8.60 30.24 -15.90
C TYR A 75 -9.94 29.62 -16.34
N GLU A 76 -9.94 28.38 -16.82
CA GLU A 76 -11.13 27.61 -17.17
C GLU A 76 -11.41 26.52 -16.12
N PRO A 77 -12.68 26.13 -15.90
CA PRO A 77 -13.03 25.01 -15.03
C PRO A 77 -12.45 23.69 -15.57
N LEU A 78 -12.05 22.81 -14.66
CA LEU A 78 -11.40 21.55 -15.04
C LEU A 78 -12.41 20.49 -15.51
N PRO A 79 -12.17 19.84 -16.67
CA PRO A 79 -12.87 18.62 -17.02
C PRO A 79 -12.38 17.48 -16.12
N ILE A 80 -13.32 16.74 -15.53
CA ILE A 80 -13.03 15.57 -14.69
C ILE A 80 -13.58 14.34 -15.40
N GLU A 81 -12.71 13.36 -15.65
CA GLU A 81 -13.05 12.08 -16.26
C GLU A 81 -12.76 10.92 -15.30
N SER A 82 -13.59 9.89 -15.37
CA SER A 82 -13.38 8.64 -14.62
C SER A 82 -12.27 7.80 -15.26
N HIS A 83 -11.48 7.11 -14.41
CA HIS A 83 -10.50 6.09 -14.78
C HIS A 83 -10.83 4.72 -14.17
N LEU A 84 -12.09 4.53 -13.77
CA LEU A 84 -12.54 3.31 -13.08
C LEU A 84 -12.35 2.04 -13.93
N ASP A 85 -12.45 2.16 -15.25
CA ASP A 85 -12.20 1.11 -16.25
C ASP A 85 -10.82 0.46 -16.14
N HIS A 86 -9.80 1.21 -15.68
CA HIS A 86 -8.45 0.67 -15.50
C HIS A 86 -8.23 -0.05 -14.16
N CYS A 87 -9.14 0.13 -13.20
CA CYS A 87 -8.98 -0.31 -11.82
C CYS A 87 -10.17 -1.16 -11.33
N LEU A 88 -11.00 -1.68 -12.24
CA LEU A 88 -12.31 -2.26 -11.91
C LEU A 88 -12.23 -3.59 -11.14
N HIS A 89 -11.20 -4.40 -11.40
CA HIS A 89 -11.06 -5.76 -10.85
C HIS A 89 -11.18 -5.82 -9.32
N ASP A 90 -10.52 -4.93 -8.59
CA ASP A 90 -10.54 -4.96 -7.12
C ASP A 90 -11.91 -4.57 -6.55
N TYR A 91 -12.63 -3.66 -7.22
CA TYR A 91 -13.99 -3.28 -6.83
C TYR A 91 -14.96 -4.43 -7.08
N PHE A 92 -14.98 -5.00 -8.29
CA PHE A 92 -15.83 -6.14 -8.60
C PHE A 92 -15.55 -7.35 -7.70
N ASN A 93 -14.29 -7.66 -7.44
CA ASN A 93 -13.94 -8.71 -6.49
C ASN A 93 -14.58 -8.44 -5.11
N ALA A 94 -14.45 -7.22 -4.58
CA ALA A 94 -15.05 -6.85 -3.29
C ALA A 94 -16.59 -6.93 -3.30
N GLU A 95 -17.25 -6.42 -4.34
CA GLU A 95 -18.71 -6.41 -4.46
C GLU A 95 -19.29 -7.83 -4.55
N ILE A 96 -18.65 -8.73 -5.31
CA ILE A 96 -19.03 -10.15 -5.41
C ILE A 96 -18.91 -10.86 -4.06
N ILE A 97 -17.86 -10.57 -3.29
CA ILE A 97 -17.66 -11.14 -1.95
C ILE A 97 -18.72 -10.65 -0.97
N THR A 98 -19.14 -9.39 -1.07
CA THR A 98 -20.25 -8.84 -0.30
C THR A 98 -21.63 -9.29 -0.80
N LYS A 99 -21.69 -10.02 -1.92
CA LYS A 99 -22.92 -10.46 -2.60
C LYS A 99 -23.83 -9.31 -3.05
N ILE A 100 -23.23 -8.17 -3.39
CA ILE A 100 -23.94 -7.07 -4.04
C ILE A 100 -24.06 -7.34 -5.54
N THR A 101 -23.01 -7.93 -6.12
CA THR A 101 -22.98 -8.41 -7.50
C THR A 101 -22.99 -9.94 -7.49
N GLU A 102 -24.12 -10.56 -7.80
CA GLU A 102 -24.24 -12.03 -7.83
C GLU A 102 -24.17 -12.58 -9.27
N ASN A 103 -24.32 -11.75 -10.29
CA ASN A 103 -24.27 -12.14 -11.69
C ASN A 103 -23.74 -11.01 -12.60
N LYS A 104 -23.49 -11.30 -13.88
CA LYS A 104 -23.00 -10.31 -14.86
C LYS A 104 -23.94 -9.12 -15.08
N GLN A 105 -25.26 -9.30 -14.94
CA GLN A 105 -26.22 -8.20 -15.07
C GLN A 105 -26.10 -7.24 -13.89
N ASP A 106 -25.97 -7.75 -12.67
CA ASP A 106 -25.75 -6.92 -11.48
C ASP A 106 -24.45 -6.10 -11.61
N ALA A 107 -23.42 -6.64 -12.27
CA ALA A 107 -22.16 -5.95 -12.51
C ALA A 107 -22.33 -4.78 -13.51
N ILE A 108 -23.12 -4.98 -14.57
CA ILE A 108 -23.51 -3.90 -15.49
C ILE A 108 -24.31 -2.84 -14.73
N ASP A 109 -25.31 -3.27 -13.95
CA ASP A 109 -26.15 -2.38 -13.17
C ASP A 109 -25.31 -1.56 -12.19
N TYR A 110 -24.35 -2.17 -11.49
CA TYR A 110 -23.39 -1.49 -10.64
C TYR A 110 -22.63 -0.36 -11.36
N LEU A 111 -22.14 -0.62 -12.58
CA LEU A 111 -21.45 0.40 -13.37
C LEU A 111 -22.35 1.57 -13.75
N THR A 112 -23.66 1.36 -13.93
CA THR A 112 -24.60 2.45 -14.23
C THR A 112 -24.71 3.49 -13.11
N TRP A 113 -24.40 3.10 -11.86
CA TRP A 113 -24.35 4.02 -10.72
C TRP A 113 -23.05 4.83 -10.65
N ALA A 114 -21.99 4.37 -11.31
CA ALA A 114 -20.67 4.98 -11.23
C ALA A 114 -20.53 6.22 -12.13
N LEU A 115 -19.59 7.11 -11.78
CA LEU A 115 -19.28 8.31 -12.56
C LEU A 115 -18.90 7.98 -14.02
N ILE A 116 -18.26 6.83 -14.24
CA ILE A 116 -17.81 6.38 -15.56
C ILE A 116 -18.96 6.31 -16.57
N TYR A 117 -20.12 5.79 -16.15
CA TYR A 117 -21.29 5.69 -17.02
C TYR A 117 -21.75 7.06 -17.50
N ARG A 118 -21.75 8.05 -16.61
CA ARG A 118 -22.09 9.44 -16.96
C ARG A 118 -21.07 10.04 -17.91
N CYS A 119 -19.77 9.89 -17.62
CA CYS A 119 -18.69 10.42 -18.46
C CYS A 119 -18.66 9.80 -19.86
N MET A 120 -18.91 8.49 -19.99
CA MET A 120 -18.96 7.78 -21.28
C MET A 120 -19.98 8.37 -22.25
N THR A 121 -21.12 8.87 -21.75
CA THR A 121 -22.13 9.52 -22.61
C THR A 121 -21.74 10.92 -23.08
N GLN A 122 -20.79 11.58 -22.40
CA GLN A 122 -20.37 12.95 -22.67
C GLN A 122 -19.07 13.03 -23.48
N ASN A 123 -18.14 12.10 -23.26
CA ASN A 123 -16.82 12.12 -23.90
C ASN A 123 -16.39 10.72 -24.37
N LEU A 124 -17.01 10.25 -25.45
CA LEU A 124 -16.85 8.90 -25.98
C LEU A 124 -15.41 8.55 -26.39
N ASN A 125 -14.73 9.49 -27.03
CA ASN A 125 -13.38 9.26 -27.55
C ASN A 125 -12.37 9.00 -26.42
N TYR A 126 -12.60 9.55 -25.23
CA TYR A 126 -11.79 9.29 -24.05
C TYR A 126 -11.86 7.82 -23.63
N TYR A 127 -13.04 7.22 -23.72
CA TYR A 127 -13.31 5.82 -23.39
C TYR A 127 -13.24 4.88 -24.60
N TYR A 128 -12.67 5.33 -25.72
CA TYR A 128 -12.55 4.56 -26.96
C TYR A 128 -13.89 4.04 -27.54
N LEU A 129 -15.00 4.73 -27.24
CA LEU A 129 -16.33 4.40 -27.72
C LEU A 129 -16.55 4.95 -29.14
N GLN A 130 -17.11 4.12 -30.03
CA GLN A 130 -17.34 4.47 -31.44
C GLN A 130 -18.66 5.22 -31.70
N GLY A 131 -19.57 5.30 -30.73
CA GLY A 131 -20.84 5.99 -30.91
C GLY A 131 -21.67 6.11 -29.63
N VAL A 132 -22.62 7.06 -29.64
CA VAL A 132 -23.45 7.44 -28.47
C VAL A 132 -24.74 6.65 -28.34
N SER A 133 -24.99 5.70 -29.24
CA SER A 133 -26.22 4.90 -29.17
C SER A 133 -26.24 4.07 -27.90
N SER A 134 -27.43 3.85 -27.33
CA SER A 134 -27.61 2.98 -26.16
C SER A 134 -27.02 1.58 -26.38
N ARG A 135 -27.03 1.12 -27.64
CA ARG A 135 -26.41 -0.14 -28.04
C ARG A 135 -24.88 -0.12 -27.88
N TYR A 136 -24.19 0.90 -28.38
CA TYR A 136 -22.73 0.98 -28.23
C TYR A 136 -22.29 1.06 -26.77
N LEU A 137 -23.02 1.82 -25.95
CA LEU A 137 -22.73 1.92 -24.52
C LEU A 137 -22.96 0.58 -23.81
N SER A 138 -24.08 -0.09 -24.11
CA SER A 138 -24.37 -1.41 -23.54
C SER A 138 -23.35 -2.45 -23.96
N ASP A 139 -22.97 -2.49 -25.24
CA ASP A 139 -21.99 -3.44 -25.77
C ASP A 139 -20.62 -3.23 -25.08
N HIS A 140 -20.21 -1.97 -24.88
CA HIS A 140 -18.95 -1.66 -24.20
C HIS A 140 -18.95 -1.99 -22.70
N LEU A 141 -20.04 -1.69 -21.99
CA LEU A 141 -20.15 -2.09 -20.58
C LEU A 141 -20.14 -3.61 -20.43
N SER A 142 -20.84 -4.32 -21.30
CA SER A 142 -20.82 -5.78 -21.34
C SER A 142 -19.40 -6.30 -21.58
N GLU A 143 -18.68 -5.76 -22.57
CA GLU A 143 -17.28 -6.14 -22.83
C GLU A 143 -16.36 -5.84 -21.65
N LEU A 144 -16.52 -4.68 -21.00
CA LEU A 144 -15.73 -4.29 -19.83
C LEU A 144 -15.97 -5.24 -18.64
N VAL A 145 -17.23 -5.57 -18.37
CA VAL A 145 -17.62 -6.53 -17.33
C VAL A 145 -17.08 -7.91 -17.64
N GLU A 146 -17.29 -8.39 -18.87
CA GLU A 146 -16.84 -9.71 -19.33
C GLU A 146 -15.33 -9.85 -19.17
N ASN A 147 -14.55 -8.90 -19.67
CA ASN A 147 -13.09 -8.92 -19.57
C ASN A 147 -12.61 -8.90 -18.11
N THR A 148 -13.23 -8.05 -17.27
CA THR A 148 -12.84 -7.91 -15.86
C THR A 148 -13.13 -9.18 -15.07
N LEU A 149 -14.33 -9.76 -15.24
CA LEU A 149 -14.72 -10.99 -14.55
C LEU A 149 -13.90 -12.19 -15.04
N ASN A 150 -13.62 -12.28 -16.33
CA ASN A 150 -12.77 -13.33 -16.89
C ASN A 150 -11.33 -13.25 -16.35
N ASP A 151 -10.77 -12.04 -16.19
CA ASP A 151 -9.45 -11.86 -15.56
C ASP A 151 -9.45 -12.28 -14.07
N LEU A 152 -10.52 -11.97 -13.34
CA LEU A 152 -10.69 -12.37 -11.94
C LEU A 152 -10.86 -13.89 -11.78
N GLU A 153 -11.60 -14.53 -12.70
CA GLU A 153 -11.76 -15.98 -12.76
C GLU A 153 -10.42 -16.65 -13.09
N GLN A 154 -9.68 -16.15 -14.08
CA GLN A 154 -8.33 -16.64 -14.41
C GLN A 154 -7.36 -16.53 -13.23
N SER A 155 -7.53 -15.51 -12.38
CA SER A 155 -6.76 -15.31 -11.15
C SER A 155 -7.27 -16.15 -9.98
N LYS A 156 -8.35 -16.93 -10.19
CA LYS A 156 -9.04 -17.75 -9.18
C LYS A 156 -9.56 -16.96 -7.99
N CYS A 157 -9.94 -15.71 -8.22
CA CYS A 157 -10.57 -14.85 -7.21
C CYS A 157 -12.08 -15.10 -7.13
N ILE A 158 -12.69 -15.41 -8.27
CA ILE A 158 -14.12 -15.75 -8.39
C ILE A 158 -14.28 -16.99 -9.29
N THR A 159 -15.50 -17.53 -9.32
CA THR A 159 -15.96 -18.54 -10.27
C THR A 159 -17.18 -18.03 -11.01
N ILE A 160 -17.28 -18.34 -12.31
CA ILE A 160 -18.45 -18.01 -13.12
C ILE A 160 -19.20 -19.31 -13.42
N GLU A 161 -20.43 -19.43 -12.92
CA GLU A 161 -21.33 -20.56 -13.11
C GLU A 161 -22.35 -20.24 -14.20
N ASN A 162 -22.66 -21.22 -15.07
CA ASN A 162 -23.61 -21.07 -16.18
C ASN A 162 -23.35 -19.86 -17.10
N GLU A 163 -22.08 -19.42 -17.20
CA GLU A 163 -21.66 -18.22 -17.94
C GLU A 163 -22.26 -16.88 -17.46
N MET A 164 -22.94 -16.88 -16.31
CA MET A 164 -23.74 -15.74 -15.84
C MET A 164 -23.53 -15.43 -14.35
N ASP A 165 -23.65 -16.43 -13.49
CA ASP A 165 -23.66 -16.26 -12.04
C ASP A 165 -22.23 -16.23 -11.52
N THR A 166 -21.92 -15.35 -10.58
CA THR A 166 -20.59 -15.18 -10.01
C THR A 166 -20.57 -15.58 -8.54
N SER A 167 -19.59 -16.39 -8.15
CA SER A 167 -19.40 -16.80 -6.76
C SER A 167 -17.97 -16.51 -6.30
N PRO A 168 -17.77 -16.04 -5.04
CA PRO A 168 -16.43 -15.71 -4.54
C PRO A 168 -15.62 -16.96 -4.21
N LEU A 169 -14.31 -16.94 -4.50
CA LEU A 169 -13.36 -17.97 -4.08
C LEU A 169 -12.47 -17.50 -2.92
N ASN A 170 -11.73 -18.45 -2.32
CA ASN A 170 -10.81 -18.19 -1.21
C ASN A 170 -9.81 -17.06 -1.48
N LEU A 171 -9.22 -16.98 -2.68
CA LEU A 171 -8.26 -15.91 -3.00
C LEU A 171 -8.93 -14.54 -3.11
N GLY A 172 -10.14 -14.49 -3.69
CA GLY A 172 -10.92 -13.26 -3.76
C GLY A 172 -11.26 -12.77 -2.35
N MET A 173 -11.75 -13.66 -1.48
CA MET A 173 -12.07 -13.37 -0.09
C MET A 173 -10.87 -12.79 0.67
N ILE A 174 -9.67 -13.39 0.52
CA ILE A 174 -8.45 -12.88 1.14
C ILE A 174 -8.09 -11.50 0.58
N ALA A 175 -8.19 -11.30 -0.74
CA ALA A 175 -7.88 -10.03 -1.38
C ALA A 175 -8.76 -8.88 -0.90
N ALA A 176 -10.08 -9.08 -0.83
CA ALA A 176 -10.98 -8.06 -0.32
C ALA A 176 -10.83 -7.84 1.19
N TYR A 177 -10.66 -8.91 1.98
CA TYR A 177 -10.53 -8.80 3.43
C TYR A 177 -9.33 -7.96 3.86
N TYR A 178 -8.18 -8.13 3.19
CA TYR A 178 -6.95 -7.37 3.50
C TYR A 178 -6.78 -6.11 2.65
N TYR A 179 -7.70 -5.83 1.73
CA TYR A 179 -7.63 -4.73 0.77
C TYR A 179 -6.32 -4.75 -0.04
N ILE A 180 -6.07 -5.89 -0.68
CA ILE A 180 -4.88 -6.16 -1.49
C ILE A 180 -5.32 -6.36 -2.94
N ASN A 181 -4.57 -5.76 -3.88
CA ASN A 181 -4.83 -5.90 -5.30
C ASN A 181 -4.81 -7.38 -5.74
N TYR A 182 -5.81 -7.80 -6.53
CA TYR A 182 -6.02 -9.19 -6.93
C TYR A 182 -4.78 -9.81 -7.60
N ARG A 183 -4.02 -9.04 -8.40
CA ARG A 183 -2.78 -9.51 -9.06
C ARG A 183 -1.68 -9.86 -8.08
N THR A 184 -1.68 -9.24 -6.90
CA THR A 184 -0.69 -9.50 -5.85
C THR A 184 -0.91 -10.87 -5.21
N ILE A 185 -2.17 -11.29 -5.06
CA ILE A 185 -2.56 -12.56 -4.45
C ILE A 185 -2.62 -13.71 -5.46
N ASP A 186 -2.65 -13.41 -6.77
CA ASP A 186 -2.59 -14.43 -7.81
C ASP A 186 -1.52 -15.50 -7.51
N ASN A 187 -1.93 -16.76 -7.60
CA ASN A 187 -1.08 -17.93 -7.35
C ASN A 187 0.21 -17.92 -8.18
N LYS A 188 0.20 -17.26 -9.34
CA LYS A 188 1.41 -17.07 -10.16
C LYS A 188 2.42 -16.15 -9.48
N SER A 189 1.97 -15.12 -8.76
CA SER A 189 2.81 -14.21 -7.97
C SER A 189 3.44 -14.92 -6.77
N LEU A 190 2.70 -15.85 -6.14
CA LEU A 190 3.19 -16.76 -5.10
C LEU A 190 3.98 -17.95 -5.67
N THR A 191 5.03 -17.67 -6.46
CA THR A 191 5.89 -18.71 -7.06
C THR A 191 6.55 -19.62 -6.02
N SER A 192 6.87 -20.86 -6.42
CA SER A 192 7.66 -21.82 -5.62
C SER A 192 9.00 -21.25 -5.12
N LYS A 193 9.59 -20.29 -5.85
CA LYS A 193 10.79 -19.55 -5.42
C LYS A 193 10.52 -18.65 -4.21
N THR A 194 9.36 -17.99 -4.13
CA THR A 194 8.94 -17.19 -2.98
C THR A 194 8.67 -18.09 -1.77
N LYS A 195 8.09 -19.29 -1.99
CA LYS A 195 7.87 -20.30 -0.94
C LYS A 195 9.19 -20.79 -0.33
N ILE A 196 10.20 -21.04 -1.16
CA ILE A 196 11.55 -21.41 -0.71
C ILE A 196 12.25 -20.23 -0.05
N LYS A 197 12.11 -19.00 -0.58
CA LYS A 197 12.72 -17.79 0.00
C LYS A 197 12.15 -17.42 1.37
N LEU A 198 10.85 -17.64 1.59
CA LEU A 198 10.22 -17.51 2.91
C LEU A 198 10.75 -18.58 3.88
N ALA A 199 10.89 -19.83 3.41
CA ALA A 199 11.45 -20.91 4.21
C ALA A 199 12.96 -20.73 4.51
N THR A 200 13.73 -20.13 3.59
CA THR A 200 15.13 -19.76 3.82
C THR A 200 15.20 -18.43 4.55
N ARG A 201 15.30 -18.54 5.87
CA ARG A 201 15.46 -17.47 6.85
C ARG A 201 16.36 -16.32 6.33
N LEU A 202 15.81 -15.11 6.29
CA LEU A 202 16.52 -13.85 5.99
C LEU A 202 17.67 -13.59 7.01
N PRO A 203 18.69 -12.77 6.68
CA PRO A 203 18.86 -11.89 5.52
C PRO A 203 19.37 -12.60 4.25
N ASN A 204 18.80 -12.23 3.10
CA ASN A 204 19.05 -12.89 1.81
C ASN A 204 19.74 -11.95 0.82
N LYS A 205 20.87 -12.40 0.24
CA LYS A 205 21.52 -11.72 -0.89
C LYS A 205 20.61 -11.76 -2.12
N LEU A 206 20.46 -10.63 -2.79
CA LEU A 206 19.71 -10.52 -4.04
C LEU A 206 20.64 -10.75 -5.23
N ASN A 207 20.20 -11.56 -6.20
CA ASN A 207 20.92 -11.80 -7.44
C ASN A 207 20.38 -10.86 -8.54
N ASN A 208 21.26 -10.32 -9.39
CA ASN A 208 20.92 -9.42 -10.50
C ASN A 208 20.08 -8.20 -10.07
N VAL A 209 20.61 -7.43 -9.12
CA VAL A 209 19.93 -6.30 -8.48
C VAL A 209 19.79 -5.12 -9.45
N LYS A 210 18.54 -4.75 -9.76
CA LYS A 210 18.21 -3.50 -10.45
C LYS A 210 17.73 -2.48 -9.42
N PHE A 211 18.54 -1.47 -9.12
CA PHE A 211 18.22 -0.49 -8.07
C PHE A 211 17.14 0.53 -8.46
N ASN A 212 16.70 0.56 -9.73
CA ASN A 212 15.54 1.35 -10.16
C ASN A 212 14.21 0.63 -9.90
N ASP A 213 14.23 -0.70 -9.77
CA ASP A 213 13.05 -1.53 -9.51
C ASP A 213 12.47 -1.26 -8.10
N PRO A 214 11.22 -0.79 -7.98
CA PRO A 214 10.55 -0.59 -6.70
C PRO A 214 10.50 -1.85 -5.83
N HIS A 215 10.37 -3.04 -6.42
CA HIS A 215 10.30 -4.31 -5.67
C HIS A 215 11.64 -4.65 -5.00
N VAL A 216 12.75 -4.35 -5.67
CA VAL A 216 14.10 -4.51 -5.12
C VAL A 216 14.30 -3.55 -3.94
N LYS A 217 13.92 -2.28 -4.10
CA LYS A 217 13.99 -1.29 -3.02
C LYS A 217 13.12 -1.70 -1.83
N ALA A 218 11.89 -2.14 -2.07
CA ALA A 218 10.99 -2.61 -1.02
C ALA A 218 11.58 -3.82 -0.27
N ASN A 219 12.22 -4.77 -0.96
CA ASN A 219 12.88 -5.91 -0.32
C ASN A 219 14.07 -5.47 0.54
N LEU A 220 14.92 -4.57 0.03
CA LEU A 220 16.03 -4.02 0.80
C LEU A 220 15.55 -3.24 2.03
N LEU A 221 14.47 -2.46 1.90
CA LEU A 221 13.84 -1.73 3.00
C LEU A 221 13.15 -2.66 4.00
N LEU A 222 12.54 -3.76 3.55
CA LEU A 222 12.02 -4.82 4.42
C LEU A 222 13.17 -5.44 5.22
N GLN A 223 14.29 -5.75 4.57
CA GLN A 223 15.50 -6.20 5.27
C GLN A 223 16.06 -5.12 6.21
N ALA A 224 15.83 -3.85 5.91
CA ALA A 224 16.24 -2.73 6.74
C ALA A 224 15.19 -2.28 7.76
N HIS A 225 14.06 -3.00 7.93
CA HIS A 225 13.01 -2.80 8.96
C HIS A 225 11.66 -2.13 8.57
N LEU A 226 11.23 -2.13 7.32
CA LEU A 226 9.90 -1.59 6.94
C LEU A 226 9.00 -2.65 6.28
N SER A 227 8.07 -3.20 7.08
CA SER A 227 7.08 -4.26 6.79
C SER A 227 5.58 -3.93 6.63
N PRO A 228 4.89 -4.11 5.49
CA PRO A 228 3.43 -4.06 5.46
C PRO A 228 2.81 -5.36 6.02
N ILE A 229 2.36 -5.32 7.27
CA ILE A 229 1.81 -6.47 8.02
C ILE A 229 0.65 -7.16 7.28
N ARG A 230 -0.23 -6.40 6.62
CA ARG A 230 -1.40 -6.93 5.89
C ARG A 230 -1.01 -7.93 4.78
N LEU A 231 0.06 -7.65 4.04
CA LEU A 231 0.53 -8.56 2.99
C LEU A 231 1.07 -9.87 3.58
N ILE A 232 1.74 -9.81 4.74
CA ILE A 232 2.25 -11.01 5.42
C ILE A 232 1.09 -11.86 5.93
N GLN A 233 0.06 -11.24 6.51
CA GLN A 233 -1.15 -11.93 6.97
C GLN A 233 -1.90 -12.60 5.82
N ALA A 234 -2.05 -11.92 4.68
CA ALA A 234 -2.59 -12.54 3.48
C ALA A 234 -1.76 -13.77 3.02
N CYS A 235 -0.43 -13.71 3.09
CA CYS A 235 0.42 -14.87 2.80
C CYS A 235 0.19 -16.05 3.76
N VAL A 236 -0.09 -15.78 5.05
CA VAL A 236 -0.46 -16.80 6.03
C VAL A 236 -1.76 -17.48 5.62
N ASP A 237 -2.79 -16.71 5.30
CA ASP A 237 -4.11 -17.25 4.95
C ASP A 237 -4.09 -18.00 3.62
N VAL A 238 -3.38 -17.51 2.61
CA VAL A 238 -3.20 -18.26 1.35
C VAL A 238 -2.44 -19.57 1.59
N SER A 239 -1.40 -19.55 2.44
CA SER A 239 -0.67 -20.78 2.79
C SER A 239 -1.57 -21.76 3.54
N ARG A 240 -2.44 -21.27 4.43
CA ARG A 240 -3.41 -22.07 5.16
C ARG A 240 -4.46 -22.69 4.23
N SER A 241 -5.05 -21.92 3.32
CA SER A 241 -6.04 -22.43 2.35
C SER A 241 -5.47 -23.50 1.42
N ASN A 242 -4.16 -23.47 1.16
CA ASN A 242 -3.46 -24.47 0.35
C ASN A 242 -2.78 -25.58 1.17
N SER A 243 -2.98 -25.63 2.48
CA SER A 243 -2.35 -26.61 3.39
C SER A 243 -0.81 -26.62 3.35
N TRP A 244 -0.19 -25.46 3.12
CA TRP A 244 1.27 -25.29 3.12
C TRP A 244 1.80 -24.96 4.51
N LEU A 245 2.12 -25.99 5.30
CA LEU A 245 2.57 -25.83 6.69
C LEU A 245 3.85 -24.99 6.81
N LEU A 246 4.92 -25.35 6.10
CA LEU A 246 6.23 -24.68 6.25
C LEU A 246 6.19 -23.20 5.80
N PRO A 247 5.65 -22.85 4.61
CA PRO A 247 5.46 -21.45 4.22
C PRO A 247 4.54 -20.67 5.17
N GLY A 248 3.48 -21.30 5.69
CA GLY A 248 2.57 -20.68 6.64
C GLY A 248 3.27 -20.32 7.96
N LEU A 249 4.02 -21.25 8.54
CA LEU A 249 4.82 -21.00 9.74
C LEU A 249 5.88 -19.93 9.49
N ALA A 250 6.58 -19.99 8.35
CA ALA A 250 7.56 -18.98 7.99
C ALA A 250 6.96 -17.57 7.83
N ALA A 251 5.73 -17.46 7.30
CA ALA A 251 5.02 -16.19 7.20
C ALA A 251 4.58 -15.67 8.58
N ILE A 252 4.19 -16.54 9.51
CA ILE A 252 3.90 -16.16 10.91
C ILE A 252 5.17 -15.67 11.61
N GLU A 253 6.28 -16.40 11.48
CA GLU A 253 7.59 -15.98 12.00
C GLU A 253 7.99 -14.62 11.39
N LEU A 254 7.79 -14.42 10.08
CA LEU A 254 8.07 -13.14 9.42
C LEU A 254 7.22 -12.00 9.98
N ALA A 255 5.94 -12.22 10.27
CA ALA A 255 5.08 -11.21 10.89
C ALA A 255 5.60 -10.81 12.27
N GLN A 256 6.04 -11.78 13.08
CA GLN A 256 6.66 -11.53 14.39
C GLN A 256 7.98 -10.77 14.26
N MET A 257 8.85 -11.19 13.35
CA MET A 257 10.13 -10.54 13.04
C MET A 257 9.94 -9.09 12.62
N VAL A 258 8.94 -8.80 11.79
CA VAL A 258 8.60 -7.44 11.35
C VAL A 258 8.04 -6.60 12.50
N THR A 259 7.15 -7.17 13.31
CA THR A 259 6.54 -6.47 14.45
C THR A 259 7.57 -6.11 15.52
N GLN A 260 8.50 -7.02 15.79
CA GLN A 260 9.53 -6.88 16.82
C GLN A 260 10.85 -6.31 16.29
N VAL A 261 10.92 -6.02 14.98
CA VAL A 261 12.10 -5.41 14.35
C VAL A 261 13.36 -6.25 14.62
N MET A 262 13.23 -7.57 14.46
CA MET A 262 14.30 -8.52 14.79
C MET A 262 14.37 -9.68 13.81
N TRP A 263 15.56 -10.27 13.67
CA TRP A 263 15.73 -11.50 12.92
C TRP A 263 15.40 -12.72 13.78
N ASN A 264 15.02 -13.85 13.17
CA ASN A 264 14.78 -15.09 13.90
C ASN A 264 16.05 -15.71 14.55
N LYS A 265 17.23 -15.23 14.18
CA LYS A 265 18.50 -15.57 14.83
C LYS A 265 18.90 -14.56 15.90
N ASP A 266 18.18 -13.44 16.03
CA ASP A 266 18.48 -12.46 17.06
C ASP A 266 18.04 -12.99 18.44
N PRO A 267 18.73 -12.61 19.52
CA PRO A 267 18.31 -12.96 20.88
C PRO A 267 16.92 -12.38 21.21
N TYR A 268 16.06 -13.18 21.85
CA TYR A 268 14.71 -12.75 22.24
C TYR A 268 14.70 -11.51 23.14
N LEU A 269 15.75 -11.32 23.94
CA LEU A 269 15.92 -10.14 24.80
C LEU A 269 16.00 -8.82 24.03
N LYS A 270 16.30 -8.84 22.72
CA LYS A 270 16.31 -7.64 21.88
C LYS A 270 14.91 -7.02 21.71
N GLN A 271 13.85 -7.75 22.05
CA GLN A 271 12.48 -7.24 22.10
C GLN A 271 12.28 -6.19 23.20
N LEU A 272 13.10 -6.23 24.25
CA LEU A 272 12.96 -5.36 25.41
C LEU A 272 13.45 -3.94 25.08
N PRO A 273 12.73 -2.90 25.54
CA PRO A 273 13.16 -1.53 25.33
C PRO A 273 14.50 -1.29 26.03
N HIS A 274 15.36 -0.49 25.39
CA HIS A 274 16.68 -0.10 25.91
C HIS A 274 17.73 -1.23 26.01
N PHE A 275 17.46 -2.43 25.50
CA PHE A 275 18.44 -3.51 25.47
C PHE A 275 19.43 -3.33 24.30
N THR A 276 20.65 -2.94 24.63
CA THR A 276 21.78 -2.88 23.67
C THR A 276 22.44 -4.25 23.52
N SER A 277 23.26 -4.42 22.49
CA SER A 277 24.03 -5.64 22.27
C SER A 277 24.92 -6.02 23.47
N GLU A 278 25.44 -5.03 24.20
CA GLU A 278 26.25 -5.23 25.41
C GLU A 278 25.43 -5.81 26.56
N ILE A 279 24.22 -5.27 26.81
CA ILE A 279 23.33 -5.77 27.86
C ILE A 279 22.93 -7.22 27.55
N ILE A 280 22.58 -7.50 26.28
CA ILE A 280 22.21 -8.84 25.83
C ILE A 280 23.37 -9.83 26.03
N GLN A 281 24.61 -9.41 25.74
CA GLN A 281 25.79 -10.25 25.97
C GLN A 281 25.93 -10.60 27.46
N ARG A 282 25.82 -9.61 28.37
CA ARG A 282 25.86 -9.85 29.82
C ARG A 282 24.76 -10.78 30.31
N CYS A 283 23.53 -10.60 29.81
CA CYS A 283 22.42 -11.51 30.12
C CYS A 283 22.72 -12.93 29.67
N THR A 284 23.27 -13.09 28.46
CA THR A 284 23.61 -14.40 27.89
C THR A 284 24.70 -15.11 28.69
N GLU A 285 25.72 -14.37 29.15
CA GLU A 285 26.79 -14.87 30.04
C GLU A 285 26.24 -15.34 31.40
N ASN A 286 25.18 -14.68 31.89
CA ASN A 286 24.46 -15.05 33.11
C ASN A 286 23.32 -16.07 32.86
N LYS A 287 23.31 -16.74 31.71
CA LYS A 287 22.32 -17.79 31.32
C LYS A 287 20.88 -17.29 31.17
N ILE A 288 20.64 -15.99 31.09
CA ILE A 288 19.33 -15.39 30.83
C ILE A 288 19.16 -15.28 29.31
N LYS A 289 18.22 -16.03 28.75
CA LYS A 289 18.00 -16.12 27.30
C LYS A 289 16.60 -15.67 26.87
N THR A 290 15.63 -15.75 27.77
CA THR A 290 14.24 -15.41 27.51
C THR A 290 13.77 -14.24 28.38
N VAL A 291 12.65 -13.61 28.00
CA VAL A 291 11.99 -12.60 28.84
C VAL A 291 11.51 -13.21 30.15
N PHE A 292 11.12 -14.48 30.17
CA PHE A 292 10.70 -15.19 31.37
C PHE A 292 11.87 -15.37 32.36
N ASP A 293 13.05 -15.76 31.86
CA ASP A 293 14.26 -15.87 32.69
C ASP A 293 14.60 -14.54 33.38
N LEU A 294 14.36 -13.42 32.69
CA LEU A 294 14.57 -12.08 33.24
C LEU A 294 13.50 -11.70 34.28
N MET A 295 12.28 -12.23 34.18
CA MET A 295 11.21 -11.93 35.14
C MET A 295 11.34 -12.72 36.45
N GLU A 296 12.01 -13.86 36.42
CA GLU A 296 12.21 -14.72 37.60
C GLU A 296 13.37 -14.25 38.50
N MET A 297 14.15 -13.26 38.05
CA MET A 297 15.26 -12.70 38.79
C MET A 297 14.82 -11.81 39.95
N GLN A 298 15.69 -11.67 40.97
CA GLN A 298 15.42 -10.80 42.12
C GLN A 298 15.73 -9.33 41.79
N ASP A 299 14.95 -8.39 42.35
CA ASP A 299 15.05 -6.94 42.08
C ASP A 299 16.47 -6.36 42.20
N LYS A 300 17.30 -6.89 43.09
CA LYS A 300 18.69 -6.43 43.29
C LYS A 300 19.61 -6.83 42.14
N GLU A 301 19.41 -8.02 41.58
CA GLU A 301 20.21 -8.56 40.48
C GLU A 301 19.89 -7.85 39.15
N HIS A 302 18.67 -7.33 38.99
CA HIS A 302 18.26 -6.56 37.81
C HIS A 302 19.07 -5.27 37.65
N VAL A 303 19.29 -4.55 38.74
CA VAL A 303 19.95 -3.23 38.70
C VAL A 303 21.42 -3.38 38.35
N GLU A 304 22.09 -4.39 38.93
CA GLU A 304 23.51 -4.67 38.66
C GLU A 304 23.75 -5.21 37.25
N LEU A 305 22.90 -6.11 36.76
CA LEU A 305 23.05 -6.74 35.46
C LEU A 305 22.68 -5.80 34.30
N LEU A 306 21.56 -5.10 34.41
CA LEU A 306 21.03 -4.27 33.33
C LEU A 306 21.71 -2.90 33.29
N GLN A 307 22.13 -2.36 34.44
CA GLN A 307 22.72 -1.02 34.57
C GLN A 307 21.84 0.07 33.93
N LEU A 308 20.52 -0.13 33.97
CA LEU A 308 19.52 0.81 33.46
C LEU A 308 19.07 1.75 34.58
N ASN A 309 18.72 2.99 34.20
CA ASN A 309 18.12 3.92 35.16
C ASN A 309 16.68 3.48 35.50
N THR A 310 16.13 4.03 36.58
CA THR A 310 14.79 3.68 37.09
C THR A 310 13.69 3.88 36.04
N SER A 311 13.79 4.91 35.19
CA SER A 311 12.82 5.15 34.11
C SER A 311 12.85 4.04 33.05
N LYS A 312 14.04 3.63 32.60
CA LYS A 312 14.20 2.56 31.61
C LYS A 312 13.79 1.20 32.17
N LEU A 313 14.06 0.94 33.45
CA LEU A 313 13.58 -0.28 34.13
C LEU A 313 12.05 -0.32 34.20
N ALA A 314 11.39 0.82 34.43
CA ALA A 314 9.94 0.90 34.41
C ALA A 314 9.36 0.59 33.02
N ASP A 315 10.01 1.05 31.94
CA ASP A 315 9.61 0.71 30.56
C ASP A 315 9.73 -0.79 30.28
N VAL A 316 10.82 -1.43 30.74
CA VAL A 316 11.03 -2.87 30.62
C VAL A 316 9.95 -3.64 31.40
N ALA A 317 9.67 -3.25 32.65
CA ALA A 317 8.64 -3.89 33.47
C ALA A 317 7.24 -3.76 32.84
N ARG A 318 6.90 -2.60 32.26
CA ARG A 318 5.65 -2.40 31.52
C ARG A 318 5.55 -3.33 30.31
N PHE A 319 6.64 -3.52 29.57
CA PHE A 319 6.68 -4.45 28.44
C PHE A 319 6.46 -5.89 28.90
N CYS A 320 7.16 -6.34 29.95
CA CYS A 320 7.00 -7.68 30.52
C CYS A 320 5.55 -7.93 30.97
N ASN A 321 4.94 -6.99 31.69
CA ASN A 321 3.55 -7.12 32.17
C ASN A 321 2.53 -7.19 31.02
N ARG A 322 2.79 -6.52 29.90
CA ARG A 322 1.88 -6.52 28.75
C ARG A 322 1.88 -7.83 27.97
N ASN A 323 3.00 -8.55 27.97
CA ASN A 323 3.14 -9.82 27.25
C ASN A 323 2.81 -11.06 28.11
N ASN A 324 2.37 -10.86 29.35
CA ASN A 324 2.07 -11.92 30.32
C ASN A 324 0.57 -12.08 30.61
N GLY A 325 -0.30 -11.37 29.87
CA GLY A 325 -1.76 -11.47 29.93
C GLY A 325 -2.33 -11.91 28.60
#